data_AF-A0A6J4P2W1-F1
#
_entry.id   AF-A0A6J4P2W1-F1
#
_cell.length_a   1.000
_cell.length_b   1.000
_cell.length_c   1.000
_cell.angle_alpha   90.00
_cell.angle_beta   90.00
_cell.angle_gamma   90.00
#
_symmetry.space_group_name_H-M   'P 1'
#
loop_
_entity.id
_entity.type
_entity.pdbx_description
1 polymer ?
#
loop_
_entity_poly.entity_id
_entity_poly.type
_entity_poly.pdbx_seq_one_letter_code
_entity_poly.pdbx_strand_id
1 'polypeptide(L)'
;MEESPIFPQDDDVLSAPTSALMYQCTFKVSEFMAIMQSKLVDEKLFSDGMDCELLSAGKDWTKGKLRMRLEFSPNEPPIKEQKALAAAPERSDTVQNYGADSSNQTDIDEPLNQCDSTQISNHFPISRYPDRDPQSLGMWS
;
A
#
# COMPACT_ATOMS: atom_id res chain seq x y z
N MET A 1 -11.62 -18.98 -30.77
CA MET A 1 -12.82 -18.49 -30.06
C MET A 1 -12.42 -17.13 -29.52
N GLU A 2 -13.07 -16.04 -29.94
CA GLU A 2 -12.87 -14.76 -29.27
C GLU A 2 -13.62 -14.84 -27.94
N GLU A 3 -12.87 -14.91 -26.85
CA GLU A 3 -13.41 -14.79 -25.52
C GLU A 3 -13.85 -13.33 -25.32
N SER A 4 -15.04 -13.11 -24.75
CA SER A 4 -15.50 -11.75 -24.51
C SER A 4 -14.62 -11.08 -23.44
N PRO A 5 -14.31 -9.78 -23.58
CA PRO A 5 -13.50 -9.07 -22.61
C PRO A 5 -14.17 -9.09 -21.23
N ILE A 6 -13.40 -9.36 -20.19
CA ILE A 6 -13.89 -9.34 -18.81
C ILE A 6 -13.70 -7.92 -18.27
N PHE A 7 -14.81 -7.27 -17.93
CA PHE A 7 -14.79 -5.96 -17.28
C PHE A 7 -15.03 -6.15 -15.77
N PRO A 8 -14.02 -5.97 -14.92
CA PRO A 8 -14.15 -6.14 -13.49
C PRO A 8 -15.10 -5.07 -12.91
N GLN A 9 -15.85 -5.46 -11.89
CA GLN A 9 -16.85 -4.64 -11.20
C GLN A 9 -16.25 -3.91 -10.00
N ASP A 10 -16.94 -2.87 -9.52
CA ASP A 10 -16.43 -1.97 -8.46
C ASP A 10 -16.03 -2.67 -7.14
N ASP A 11 -16.72 -3.77 -6.81
CA ASP A 11 -16.48 -4.58 -5.62
C ASP A 11 -15.48 -5.71 -5.82
N ASP A 12 -15.05 -5.97 -7.06
CA ASP A 12 -14.02 -6.96 -7.32
C ASP A 12 -12.70 -6.51 -6.71
N VAL A 13 -11.93 -7.49 -6.23
CA VAL A 13 -10.64 -7.27 -5.59
C VAL A 13 -9.54 -7.72 -6.53
N LEU A 14 -8.61 -6.81 -6.80
CA LEU A 14 -7.43 -7.09 -7.60
C LEU A 14 -6.23 -7.26 -6.67
N SER A 15 -5.40 -8.26 -6.97
CA SER A 15 -4.10 -8.42 -6.34
C SER A 15 -3.02 -8.30 -7.41
N ALA A 16 -2.18 -7.28 -7.30
CA ALA A 16 -1.11 -6.99 -8.25
C ALA A 16 0.16 -6.58 -7.49
N PRO A 17 1.36 -6.77 -8.09
CA PRO A 17 2.59 -6.21 -7.52
C PRO A 17 2.48 -4.70 -7.30
N THR A 18 3.27 -4.19 -6.36
CA THR A 18 3.36 -2.74 -6.11
C THR A 18 3.61 -1.99 -7.42
N SER A 19 2.82 -0.95 -7.65
CA SER A 19 2.93 -0.10 -8.84
C SER A 19 3.10 1.35 -8.42
N ALA A 20 3.49 2.20 -9.37
CA ALA A 20 3.54 3.64 -9.14
C ALA A 20 2.18 4.25 -8.77
N LEU A 21 1.08 3.54 -9.07
CA LEU A 21 -0.28 3.99 -8.79
C LEU A 21 -0.80 3.50 -7.43
N MET A 22 -0.30 2.37 -6.91
CA MET A 22 -0.79 1.76 -5.67
C MET A 22 0.35 1.09 -4.88
N TYR A 23 0.57 1.56 -3.65
CA TYR A 23 1.56 1.00 -2.73
C TYR A 23 1.11 -0.35 -2.12
N GLN A 24 -0.19 -0.53 -1.93
CA GLN A 24 -0.78 -1.79 -1.47
C GLN A 24 -0.94 -2.77 -2.63
N CYS A 25 -0.65 -4.05 -2.38
CA CYS A 25 -0.71 -5.10 -3.41
C CYS A 25 -2.12 -5.66 -3.64
N THR A 26 -3.09 -5.29 -2.81
CA THR A 26 -4.49 -5.77 -2.90
C THR A 26 -5.42 -4.60 -2.70
N PHE A 27 -6.35 -4.40 -3.63
CA PHE A 27 -7.24 -3.23 -3.65
C PHE A 27 -8.54 -3.52 -4.38
N LYS A 28 -9.59 -2.76 -4.08
CA LYS A 28 -10.83 -2.82 -4.85
C LYS A 28 -10.67 -2.13 -6.20
N VAL A 29 -11.41 -2.60 -7.20
CA VAL A 29 -11.48 -1.94 -8.51
C VAL A 29 -11.96 -0.50 -8.38
N SER A 30 -12.98 -0.23 -7.57
CA SER A 30 -13.46 1.13 -7.31
C SER A 30 -12.38 2.07 -6.77
N GLU A 31 -11.53 1.60 -5.85
CA GLU A 31 -10.41 2.39 -5.30
C GLU A 31 -9.37 2.70 -6.38
N PHE A 32 -9.02 1.70 -7.20
CA PHE A 32 -8.10 1.88 -8.31
C PHE A 32 -8.64 2.86 -9.36
N MET A 33 -9.92 2.72 -9.72
CA MET A 33 -10.57 3.60 -10.69
C MET A 33 -10.67 5.04 -10.17
N ALA A 34 -10.94 5.24 -8.87
CA ALA A 34 -10.93 6.57 -8.25
C ALA A 34 -9.53 7.22 -8.29
N ILE A 35 -8.47 6.45 -8.04
CA ILE A 35 -7.09 6.93 -8.18
C ILE A 35 -6.81 7.32 -9.63
N MET A 36 -7.15 6.46 -10.60
CA MET A 36 -6.95 6.78 -12.02
C MET A 36 -7.72 8.03 -12.45
N GLN A 37 -8.98 8.17 -12.04
CA GLN A 37 -9.79 9.37 -12.28
C GLN A 37 -9.11 10.62 -11.74
N SER A 38 -8.58 10.58 -10.51
CA SER A 38 -7.89 11.73 -9.90
C SER A 38 -6.61 12.17 -10.63
N LYS A 39 -6.04 11.31 -11.47
CA LYS A 39 -4.82 11.59 -12.26
C LYS A 39 -5.11 12.08 -13.67
N LEU A 40 -6.33 11.87 -14.17
CA LEU A 40 -6.74 12.34 -15.49
C LEU A 40 -7.47 13.68 -15.40
N VAL A 41 -7.40 14.46 -16.47
CA VAL A 41 -8.02 15.80 -16.55
C VAL A 41 -9.53 15.70 -16.85
N ASP A 42 -9.97 14.62 -17.49
CA ASP A 42 -11.37 14.45 -17.92
C ASP A 42 -12.01 13.22 -17.27
N GLU A 43 -12.79 13.47 -16.22
CA GLU A 43 -13.55 12.45 -15.47
C GLU A 43 -14.60 11.74 -16.35
N LYS A 44 -15.05 12.36 -17.45
CA LYS A 44 -16.07 11.78 -18.33
C LYS A 44 -15.57 10.54 -19.04
N LEU A 45 -14.25 10.37 -19.23
CA LEU A 45 -13.68 9.20 -19.87
C LEU A 45 -14.04 7.89 -19.16
N PHE A 46 -14.23 7.91 -17.84
CA PHE A 46 -14.55 6.72 -17.05
C PHE A 46 -16.05 6.50 -16.81
N SER A 47 -16.90 7.45 -17.22
CA SER A 47 -18.36 7.39 -17.05
C SER A 47 -19.06 7.36 -18.41
N ASP A 48 -19.64 8.49 -18.83
CA ASP A 48 -20.44 8.59 -20.04
C ASP A 48 -19.61 8.60 -21.33
N GLY A 49 -18.30 8.84 -21.22
CA GLY A 49 -17.38 9.04 -22.33
C GLY A 49 -17.32 10.48 -22.83
N MET A 50 -16.24 10.77 -23.56
CA MET A 50 -15.99 12.06 -24.19
C MET A 50 -16.46 12.01 -25.66
N ASP A 51 -17.24 12.98 -26.11
CA ASP A 51 -17.68 13.06 -27.51
C ASP A 51 -16.46 13.19 -28.45
N CYS A 52 -16.45 12.40 -29.52
CA CYS A 52 -15.36 12.39 -30.49
C CYS A 52 -15.85 12.02 -31.90
N GLU A 53 -14.98 12.23 -32.89
CA GLU A 53 -15.16 11.74 -34.26
C GLU A 53 -14.05 10.74 -34.57
N LEU A 54 -14.43 9.57 -35.09
CA LEU A 54 -13.51 8.50 -35.47
C LEU A 54 -13.44 8.40 -37.00
N LEU A 55 -12.23 8.42 -37.54
CA LEU A 55 -11.94 8.07 -38.93
C LEU A 55 -11.19 6.74 -38.97
N SER A 56 -11.81 5.73 -39.56
CA SER A 56 -11.15 4.43 -39.81
C SER A 56 -10.70 4.34 -41.26
N ALA A 57 -9.65 3.55 -41.54
CA ALA A 57 -9.18 3.34 -42.90
C ALA A 57 -10.32 2.83 -43.81
N GLY A 58 -10.57 3.53 -44.91
CA GLY A 58 -11.62 3.19 -45.88
C GLY A 58 -13.05 3.49 -45.42
N LYS A 59 -13.25 4.26 -44.34
CA LYS A 59 -14.57 4.68 -43.84
C LYS A 59 -14.66 6.19 -43.70
N ASP A 60 -15.87 6.71 -43.62
CA ASP A 60 -16.15 8.11 -43.33
C ASP A 60 -16.02 8.45 -41.84
N TRP A 61 -15.94 9.74 -41.53
CA TRP A 61 -15.99 10.24 -40.16
C TRP A 61 -17.28 9.82 -39.45
N THR A 62 -17.15 9.25 -38.26
CA THR A 62 -18.27 8.81 -37.44
C THR A 62 -18.23 9.47 -36.07
N LYS A 63 -19.32 10.13 -35.66
CA LYS A 63 -19.47 10.68 -34.31
C LYS A 63 -19.74 9.57 -33.31
N GLY A 64 -19.11 9.66 -32.14
CA GLY A 64 -19.26 8.68 -31.07
C GLY A 64 -18.73 9.20 -29.74
N LYS A 65 -18.51 8.28 -28.79
CA LYS A 65 -17.92 8.59 -27.49
C LYS A 65 -16.70 7.72 -27.21
N LEU A 66 -15.62 8.33 -26.77
CA LEU A 66 -14.43 7.66 -26.27
C LEU A 66 -14.59 7.38 -24.78
N ARG A 67 -14.38 6.11 -24.37
CA ARG A 67 -14.46 5.66 -22.98
C ARG A 67 -13.21 4.86 -22.60
N MET A 68 -12.79 4.99 -21.35
CA MET A 68 -11.72 4.19 -20.74
C MET A 68 -12.35 3.21 -19.75
N ARG A 69 -12.03 1.93 -19.89
CA ARG A 69 -12.48 0.86 -19.00
C ARG A 69 -11.31 -0.05 -18.68
N LEU A 70 -11.31 -0.60 -17.47
CA LEU A 70 -10.35 -1.63 -17.09
C LEU A 70 -10.82 -2.96 -17.70
N GLU A 71 -9.89 -3.72 -18.26
CA GLU A 71 -10.12 -5.07 -18.79
C GLU A 71 -9.25 -6.06 -18.03
N PHE A 72 -9.82 -7.21 -17.68
CA PHE A 72 -9.12 -8.35 -17.13
C PHE A 72 -8.99 -9.44 -18.19
N SER A 73 -7.77 -9.90 -18.44
CA SER A 73 -7.48 -10.96 -19.40
C SER A 73 -6.94 -12.19 -18.66
N PRO A 74 -7.77 -13.24 -18.46
CA PRO A 74 -7.32 -14.46 -17.80
C PRO A 74 -6.34 -15.21 -18.72
N ASN A 75 -5.12 -15.45 -18.24
CA ASN A 75 -4.14 -16.28 -18.96
C ASN A 75 -4.23 -17.77 -18.58
N GLU A 76 -4.83 -18.06 -17.43
CA GLU A 76 -4.93 -19.38 -16.83
C GLU A 76 -6.38 -19.63 -16.38
N PRO A 77 -6.81 -20.92 -16.29
CA PRO A 77 -8.14 -21.24 -15.81
C PRO A 77 -8.34 -20.79 -14.34
N PRO A 78 -9.59 -20.60 -13.90
CA PRO A 78 -9.88 -20.18 -12.53
C PRO A 78 -9.24 -21.10 -11.49
N ILE A 79 -8.62 -20.48 -10.48
CA ILE A 79 -8.05 -21.20 -9.34
C ILE A 79 -9.21 -21.80 -8.55
N LYS A 80 -9.24 -23.13 -8.44
CA LYS A 80 -10.19 -23.83 -7.55
C LYS A 80 -9.71 -23.62 -6.12
N GLU A 81 -10.61 -23.18 -5.24
CA GLU A 81 -10.31 -23.00 -3.81
C GLU A 81 -9.62 -24.27 -3.26
N GLN A 82 -8.40 -24.11 -2.75
CA GLN A 82 -7.80 -25.18 -1.96
C GLN A 82 -8.55 -25.24 -0.64
N LYS A 83 -9.17 -26.40 -0.37
CA LYS A 83 -9.80 -26.71 0.91
C LYS A 83 -8.85 -26.30 2.02
N ALA A 84 -9.23 -25.26 2.78
CA ALA A 84 -8.39 -24.71 3.83
C ALA A 84 -7.84 -25.84 4.70
N LEU A 85 -6.51 -25.93 4.84
CA LEU A 85 -5.88 -26.83 5.78
C LEU A 85 -6.55 -26.61 7.14
N ALA A 86 -7.03 -27.69 7.76
CA ALA A 86 -7.60 -27.64 9.09
C ALA A 86 -6.63 -26.89 9.99
N ALA A 87 -7.11 -25.84 10.67
CA ALA A 87 -6.31 -25.05 11.60
C ALA A 87 -5.51 -26.02 12.47
N ALA A 88 -4.19 -25.82 12.54
CA ALA A 88 -3.33 -26.64 13.36
C ALA A 88 -3.92 -26.67 14.79
N PRO A 89 -3.98 -27.83 15.46
CA PRO A 89 -4.48 -27.89 16.82
C PRO A 89 -3.63 -26.94 17.66
N GLU A 90 -4.28 -25.97 18.30
CA GLU A 90 -3.61 -25.10 19.26
C GLU A 90 -2.96 -25.99 20.31
N ARG A 91 -1.63 -26.03 20.30
CA ARG A 91 -0.90 -26.59 21.43
C ARG A 91 -1.19 -25.64 22.58
N SER A 92 -1.99 -26.11 23.53
CA SER A 92 -2.13 -25.48 24.83
C SER A 92 -0.77 -25.54 25.52
N ASP A 93 0.09 -24.56 25.21
CA ASP A 93 1.34 -24.40 25.92
C ASP A 93 1.01 -24.04 27.36
N THR A 94 1.48 -24.90 28.25
CA THR A 94 1.47 -24.79 29.70
C THR A 94 1.67 -23.35 30.17
N VAL A 95 0.73 -22.87 31.00
CA VAL A 95 0.82 -21.62 31.75
C VAL A 95 2.19 -21.53 32.42
N GLN A 96 3.08 -20.69 31.90
CA GLN A 96 4.28 -20.30 32.63
C GLN A 96 3.82 -19.41 33.78
N ASN A 97 3.86 -19.99 34.97
CA ASN A 97 3.60 -19.33 36.24
C ASN A 97 4.72 -18.30 36.46
N TYR A 98 4.48 -17.05 36.09
CA TYR A 98 5.38 -15.96 36.45
C TYR A 98 5.33 -15.81 37.97
N GLY A 99 6.42 -16.17 38.63
CA GLY A 99 6.59 -15.97 40.06
C GLY A 99 6.40 -14.49 40.40
N ALA A 100 5.47 -14.22 41.31
CA ALA A 100 5.25 -12.90 41.88
C ALA A 100 6.47 -12.53 42.72
N ASP A 101 7.35 -11.67 42.19
CA ASP A 101 8.35 -11.01 43.02
C ASP A 101 7.73 -9.72 43.59
N SER A 102 7.34 -9.84 44.85
CA SER A 102 6.84 -8.76 45.69
C SER A 102 8.02 -7.86 46.09
N SER A 103 8.08 -6.65 45.54
CA SER A 103 8.83 -5.55 46.15
C SER A 103 7.89 -4.37 46.42
N ASN A 104 7.80 -4.03 47.70
CA ASN A 104 7.04 -2.91 48.25
C ASN A 104 7.87 -1.62 48.17
N GLN A 105 7.16 -0.47 48.29
CA GLN A 105 7.60 0.90 48.63
C GLN A 105 7.96 1.84 47.46
N THR A 106 7.52 3.11 47.37
CA THR A 106 6.52 3.94 48.11
C THR A 106 6.23 5.20 47.27
N ASP A 107 5.03 5.77 47.44
CA ASP A 107 4.58 7.10 46.98
C ASP A 107 5.53 8.24 47.35
N ILE A 108 5.79 9.16 46.41
CA ILE A 108 5.94 10.60 46.69
C ILE A 108 5.37 11.38 45.49
N ASP A 109 4.29 12.13 45.72
CA ASP A 109 3.70 13.13 44.80
C ASP A 109 4.59 14.39 44.69
N GLU A 110 4.88 14.88 43.47
CA GLU A 110 4.77 16.30 43.05
C GLU A 110 5.06 16.47 41.51
N PRO A 111 4.36 17.35 40.75
CA PRO A 111 4.35 17.32 39.29
C PRO A 111 5.28 18.36 38.64
N LEU A 112 6.07 17.97 37.64
CA LEU A 112 6.72 18.92 36.74
C LEU A 112 6.70 18.42 35.28
N ASN A 113 6.00 19.19 34.45
CA ASN A 113 6.11 19.24 32.99
C ASN A 113 7.58 19.11 32.52
N GLN A 114 7.88 18.11 31.69
CA GLN A 114 8.86 18.22 30.61
C GLN A 114 8.74 17.04 29.63
N CYS A 115 8.48 17.37 28.37
CA CYS A 115 8.52 16.44 27.24
C CYS A 115 9.97 16.13 26.92
N ASP A 116 10.41 14.88 27.11
CA ASP A 116 11.72 14.41 26.65
C ASP A 116 11.59 13.17 25.76
N SER A 117 11.85 13.39 24.46
CA SER A 117 12.01 12.37 23.43
C SER A 117 13.10 11.37 23.82
N THR A 118 12.77 10.09 23.90
CA THR A 118 13.74 8.99 24.06
C THR A 118 14.67 8.93 22.84
N GLN A 119 15.96 9.23 23.05
CA GLN A 119 17.02 9.15 22.04
C GLN A 119 17.37 7.69 21.71
N ILE A 120 17.42 7.37 20.42
CA ILE A 120 17.88 6.09 19.87
C ILE A 120 19.39 5.99 20.08
N SER A 121 19.83 4.96 20.81
CA SER A 121 21.25 4.68 21.09
C SER A 121 21.95 4.11 19.86
N ASN A 122 22.75 4.93 19.17
CA ASN A 122 23.64 4.50 18.09
C ASN A 122 24.99 4.06 18.65
N HIS A 123 25.11 2.79 19.02
CA HIS A 123 26.38 2.19 19.41
C HIS A 123 27.16 1.73 18.17
N PHE A 124 27.98 2.61 17.59
CA PHE A 124 28.96 2.26 16.55
C PHE A 124 30.38 2.17 17.16
N PRO A 125 31.21 1.20 16.73
CA PRO A 125 32.54 1.02 17.30
C PRO A 125 33.49 2.16 16.92
N ILE A 126 34.22 2.65 17.93
CA ILE A 126 35.19 3.74 17.82
C ILE A 126 36.43 3.25 17.04
N SER A 127 36.64 3.78 15.84
CA SER A 127 37.88 3.61 15.09
C SER A 127 39.02 4.37 15.79
N ARG A 128 40.12 3.65 16.06
CA ARG A 128 41.36 4.19 16.60
C ARG A 128 42.11 4.92 15.47
N TYR A 129 42.24 6.24 15.55
CA TYR A 129 43.51 7.00 15.59
C TYR A 129 43.24 8.52 15.42
N PRO A 130 44.16 9.37 15.92
CA PRO A 130 43.91 10.75 16.36
C PRO A 130 44.49 11.80 15.40
N ASP A 131 43.83 12.96 15.31
CA ASP A 131 44.41 14.32 15.27
C ASP A 131 43.28 15.29 14.89
N ARG A 132 42.86 16.18 15.81
CA ARG A 132 43.28 17.59 15.90
C ARG A 132 42.91 18.43 14.67
N ASP A 133 41.69 18.97 14.63
CA ASP A 133 41.42 20.41 14.85
C ASP A 133 39.91 20.74 14.79
N PRO A 134 39.38 21.63 15.66
CA PRO A 134 37.97 22.00 15.69
C PRO A 134 37.75 23.41 15.11
N GLN A 135 37.80 23.55 13.79
CA GLN A 135 37.29 24.76 13.11
C GLN A 135 36.62 24.32 11.81
N SER A 136 35.30 24.49 11.69
CA SER A 136 34.70 25.66 10.99
C SER A 136 34.72 25.42 9.46
N LEU A 137 33.66 25.42 8.66
CA LEU A 137 32.24 25.76 8.72
C LEU A 137 31.59 25.03 7.52
N GLY A 138 30.37 24.51 7.67
CA GLY A 138 29.57 24.01 6.57
C GLY A 138 28.15 24.56 6.65
N MET A 139 27.97 25.80 6.17
CA MET A 139 26.67 26.43 5.96
C MET A 139 25.95 25.70 4.83
N TRP A 140 24.78 25.13 5.09
CA TRP A 140 23.86 24.70 4.04
C TRP A 140 22.71 25.71 3.97
N SER A 141 22.68 26.47 2.86
CA SER A 141 21.49 27.09 2.31
C SER A 141 20.98 26.24 1.17
#